data_AF-A0A972UZC4-F1
#
_entry.id   AF-A0A972UZC4-F1
#
_cell.length_a   1.000
_cell.length_b   1.000
_cell.length_c   1.000
_cell.angle_alpha   90.00
_cell.angle_beta   90.00
_cell.angle_gamma   90.00
#
_symmetry.space_group_name_H-M   'P 1'
#
loop_
_entity.id
_entity.type
_entity.pdbx_description
1 polymer ?
#
loop_
_entity_poly.entity_id
_entity_poly.type
_entity_poly.pdbx_seq_one_letter_code
_entity_poly.pdbx_strand_id
1 'polypeptide(L)' 'MSKIKIGINGFGRIGRLVFRSAVDNKNVEIVGINDLI' A
#
# COMPACT_ATOMS: atom_id res chain seq x y z
N MET A 1 -7.98 17.91 -0.80
CA MET A 1 -8.56 16.54 -0.87
C MET A 1 -8.00 15.69 0.25
N SER A 2 -8.81 14.83 0.86
CA SER A 2 -8.30 13.74 1.70
C SER A 2 -7.53 12.72 0.84
N LYS A 3 -6.52 12.08 1.40
CA LYS A 3 -5.78 11.01 0.72
C LYS A 3 -6.67 9.77 0.53
N ILE A 4 -6.46 9.05 -0.56
CA ILE A 4 -7.08 7.74 -0.80
C ILE A 4 -6.40 6.72 0.11
N LYS A 5 -7.19 6.11 0.99
CA LYS A 5 -6.72 5.10 1.93
C LYS A 5 -6.84 3.72 1.31
N ILE A 6 -5.76 2.96 1.31
CA ILE A 6 -5.72 1.60 0.76
C ILE A 6 -5.03 0.63 1.71
N GLY A 7 -5.57 -0.59 1.79
CA GLY A 7 -4.93 -1.73 2.43
C GLY A 7 -4.33 -2.68 1.40
N ILE A 8 -3.27 -3.39 1.79
CA ILE A 8 -2.63 -4.44 0.97
C ILE A 8 -2.87 -5.79 1.65
N ASN A 9 -3.50 -6.73 0.95
CA ASN A 9 -3.67 -8.11 1.42
C ASN A 9 -2.82 -9.05 0.56
N GLY A 10 -1.76 -9.60 1.15
CA GLY A 10 -0.68 -10.32 0.49
C GLY A 10 0.53 -9.41 0.18
N PHE A 11 1.62 -9.57 0.92
CA PHE A 11 2.82 -8.71 0.82
C PHE A 11 4.01 -9.38 0.10
N GLY A 12 3.67 -10.18 -0.92
CA GLY A 12 4.61 -10.78 -1.86
C GLY A 12 5.24 -9.77 -2.83
N ARG A 13 5.70 -10.26 -3.99
CA ARG A 13 6.39 -9.43 -5.00
C ARG A 13 5.58 -8.18 -5.41
N ILE A 14 4.29 -8.36 -5.69
CA ILE A 14 3.42 -7.26 -6.13
C ILE A 14 3.06 -6.32 -4.97
N GLY A 15 2.71 -6.85 -3.79
CA GLY A 15 2.40 -6.02 -2.63
C GLY A 15 3.54 -5.05 -2.27
N ARG A 16 4.79 -5.51 -2.34
CA ARG A 16 5.97 -4.65 -2.14
C ARG A 16 6.18 -3.61 -3.23
N LEU A 17 5.87 -3.93 -4.48
CA LEU A 17 5.94 -2.97 -5.58
C LEU A 17 4.85 -1.90 -5.45
N VAL A 18 3.62 -2.30 -5.12
CA VAL A 18 2.50 -1.39 -4.85
C VAL A 18 2.83 -0.46 -3.68
N PHE A 19 3.34 -0.99 -2.57
CA PHE A 19 3.75 -0.17 -1.43
C PHE A 19 4.81 0.86 -1.82
N ARG A 20 5.85 0.44 -2.55
CA ARG A 20 6.91 1.35 -3.02
C ARG A 20 6.37 2.46 -3.91
N SER A 21 5.51 2.14 -4.89
CA SER A 21 4.88 3.17 -5.73
C SER A 21 3.92 4.08 -4.95
N ALA A 22 3.28 3.56 -3.90
CA ALA A 22 2.35 4.33 -3.07
C ALA A 22 3.06 5.33 -2.15
N VAL A 23 4.28 5.02 -1.67
CA VAL A 23 5.09 5.92 -0.82
C VAL A 23 5.38 7.26 -1.52
N ASP A 24 5.63 7.23 -2.82
CA ASP A 24 5.91 8.44 -3.61
C ASP A 24 4.64 9.18 -4.07
N ASN A 25 3.45 8.59 -3.86
CA ASN A 25 2.19 9.15 -4.31
C ASN A 25 1.50 9.94 -3.18
N LYS A 26 1.59 11.28 -3.25
CA LYS A 26 0.99 12.20 -2.25
C LYS A 26 -0.53 12.06 -2.07
N ASN A 27 -1.23 11.48 -3.05
CA ASN A 27 -2.68 11.29 -3.01
C ASN A 27 -3.09 9.99 -2.32
N VAL A 28 -2.14 9.13 -1.94
CA VAL A 28 -2.38 7.79 -1.42
C VAL A 28 -1.82 7.65 0.00
N GLU A 29 -2.49 6.84 0.80
CA GLU A 29 -2.07 6.47 2.15
C GLU A 29 -2.29 4.95 2.32
N ILE A 30 -1.21 4.20 2.58
CA ILE A 30 -1.33 2.79 2.97
C ILE A 30 -1.73 2.74 4.44
N VAL A 31 -2.91 2.20 4.75
CA VAL A 31 -3.46 2.17 6.12
C VAL A 31 -3.32 0.81 6.81
N GLY A 32 -2.89 -0.22 6.07
CA GLY A 32 -2.68 -1.54 6.63
C GLY A 32 -2.12 -2.52 5.62
N ILE A 33 -1.36 -3.49 6.12
CA ILE A 33 -0.84 -4.62 5.35
C ILE A 33 -1.22 -5.89 6.12
N ASN A 34 -1.84 -6.85 5.44
CA ASN A 34 -2.11 -8.18 5.96
C ASN A 34 -1.33 -9.20 5.12
N ASP A 35 -0.56 -10.07 5.76
CA ASP A 35 0.13 -11.18 5.11
C ASP A 35 0.26 -12.37 6.07
N LEU A 36 0.65 -13.54 5.56
CA LEU A 36 0.76 -14.78 6.33
C LEU A 36 2.20 -15.12 6.77
N ILE A 37 3.17 -14.29 6.41
CA ILE A 37 4.60 -14.49 6.67
C ILE A 37 5.13 -13.31 7.48
#